data_AF-A0A3N5UEX6-F1
#
_entry.id   AF-A0A3N5UEX6-F1
#
_cell.length_a   1.000
_cell.length_b   1.000
_cell.length_c   1.000
_cell.angle_alpha   90.00
_cell.angle_beta   90.00
_cell.angle_gamma   90.00
#
_symmetry.space_group_name_H-M   'P 1'
#
loop_
_entity.id
_entity.type
_entity.pdbx_description
1 polymer ?
#
loop_
_entity_poly.entity_id
_entity_poly.type
_entity_poly.pdbx_seq_one_letter_code
_entity_poly.pdbx_strand_id
1 'polypeptide(L)'
;MKIARHALHGRATPIFTVENLRKRCSIINTTNLSALGVLRGKEIMKDVKRWLPGALISILLIAAILYFVDLGAMLDAIRNANYALLGIAFATGFVWMALRAQVWRTLLRNRASYQDVFFTIGEGYLLNNFLPFRLGEIGRAFLLSRKSDMKFMEILPTIVIERAMDLGYSAIILLAALPFVVGAEGAGQIGIIVGIVVLIGFVILYLLARSNQWAL
;
A
#
# COMPACT_ATOMS: atom_id res chain seq x y z
N MET A 1 -29.74 32.16 -64.25
CA MET A 1 -28.90 33.18 -64.93
C MET A 1 -28.19 34.01 -63.87
N LYS A 2 -26.85 34.03 -63.90
CA LYS A 2 -25.89 34.96 -63.23
C LYS A 2 -25.98 35.09 -61.69
N ILE A 3 -25.05 34.53 -60.93
CA ILE A 3 -23.64 34.97 -60.68
C ILE A 3 -23.55 36.31 -59.92
N ALA A 4 -23.13 36.14 -58.66
CA ALA A 4 -22.23 36.96 -57.83
C ALA A 4 -22.62 38.40 -57.43
N ARG A 5 -22.78 38.60 -56.11
CA ARG A 5 -21.75 39.29 -55.29
C ARG A 5 -21.98 39.08 -53.78
N HIS A 6 -20.88 39.20 -53.03
CA HIS A 6 -20.73 39.37 -51.56
C HIS A 6 -20.52 38.14 -50.65
N ALA A 7 -19.25 37.74 -50.56
CA ALA A 7 -18.38 37.96 -49.39
C ALA A 7 -18.66 37.24 -48.04
N LEU A 8 -17.65 36.47 -47.62
CA LEU A 8 -17.14 36.22 -46.25
C LEU A 8 -17.87 35.19 -45.38
N HIS A 9 -17.32 33.97 -45.27
CA HIS A 9 -16.43 33.58 -44.15
C HIS A 9 -15.99 32.12 -44.32
N GLY A 10 -14.66 31.91 -44.31
CA GLY A 10 -14.05 30.59 -44.39
C GLY A 10 -13.81 29.96 -43.04
N ARG A 11 -13.84 28.62 -43.01
CA ARG A 11 -12.99 27.75 -42.19
C ARG A 11 -13.10 26.32 -42.75
N ALA A 12 -12.11 25.92 -43.54
CA ALA A 12 -11.92 24.57 -44.02
C ALA A 12 -10.75 23.92 -43.25
N THR A 13 -10.99 22.70 -42.77
CA THR A 13 -10.04 21.78 -42.15
C THR A 13 -8.99 21.30 -43.17
N PRO A 14 -7.69 21.18 -42.82
CA PRO A 14 -6.74 20.49 -43.68
C PRO A 14 -6.52 19.04 -43.22
N ILE A 15 -6.77 18.15 -44.18
CA ILE A 15 -6.42 16.73 -44.21
C ILE A 15 -4.89 16.61 -44.07
N PHE A 16 -4.43 15.87 -43.07
CA PHE A 16 -3.01 15.59 -42.81
C PHE A 16 -2.45 14.62 -43.85
N THR A 17 -1.78 15.16 -44.87
CA THR A 17 -1.06 14.37 -45.90
C THR A 17 0.21 13.74 -45.31
N VAL A 18 0.41 12.44 -45.53
CA VAL A 18 1.56 11.61 -45.07
C VAL A 18 2.93 12.20 -45.46
N GLU A 19 2.97 13.02 -46.50
CA GLU A 19 4.15 13.71 -46.99
C GLU A 19 4.70 14.79 -46.03
N ASN A 20 3.83 15.37 -45.19
CA ASN A 20 4.22 16.40 -44.22
C ASN A 20 4.88 15.77 -42.96
N LEU A 21 4.57 14.51 -42.65
CA LEU A 21 5.24 13.74 -41.59
C LEU A 21 6.64 13.31 -42.02
N ARG A 22 6.84 12.92 -43.29
CA ARG A 22 8.15 12.52 -43.82
C ARG A 22 9.13 13.71 -43.86
N LYS A 23 8.68 14.91 -44.23
CA LYS A 23 9.52 16.13 -44.17
C LYS A 23 9.86 16.57 -42.74
N ARG A 24 8.94 16.43 -41.79
CA ARG A 24 9.24 16.68 -40.36
C ARG A 24 10.20 15.65 -39.76
N CYS A 25 10.14 14.38 -40.19
CA CYS A 25 11.07 13.34 -39.76
C CYS A 25 12.49 13.56 -40.30
N SER A 26 12.63 14.11 -41.51
CA SER A 26 13.92 14.42 -42.13
C SER A 26 14.65 15.63 -41.51
N ILE A 27 13.96 16.48 -40.74
CA ILE A 27 14.54 17.67 -40.07
C ILE A 27 14.93 17.36 -38.61
N ILE A 28 14.68 16.14 -38.11
CA ILE A 28 15.30 15.64 -36.87
C ILE A 28 16.71 15.16 -37.23
N ASN A 29 17.51 16.12 -37.71
CA ASN A 29 18.89 15.96 -38.06
C ASN A 29 19.69 15.65 -36.77
N THR A 30 20.74 14.86 -36.94
CA THR A 30 21.65 14.26 -35.95
C THR A 30 22.10 15.14 -34.76
N THR A 31 21.98 16.46 -34.85
CA THR A 31 22.26 17.43 -33.78
C THR A 31 21.29 17.37 -32.58
N ASN A 32 20.02 17.03 -32.79
CA ASN A 32 19.08 16.89 -31.67
C ASN A 32 19.24 15.55 -30.92
N LEU A 33 19.75 14.52 -31.59
CA LEU A 33 19.94 13.19 -30.99
C LEU A 33 21.12 13.19 -29.98
N SER A 34 22.20 13.90 -30.29
CA SER A 34 23.33 14.09 -29.38
C SER A 34 22.96 15.00 -28.19
N ALA A 35 22.19 16.06 -28.42
CA ALA A 35 21.69 16.94 -27.36
C ALA A 35 20.72 16.21 -26.41
N LEU A 36 19.79 15.41 -26.93
CA LEU A 36 18.92 14.53 -26.12
C LEU A 36 19.73 13.49 -25.34
N GLY A 37 20.79 12.92 -25.93
CA GLY A 37 21.71 12.00 -25.23
C GLY A 37 22.45 12.65 -24.06
N VAL A 38 22.94 13.88 -24.25
CA VAL A 38 23.66 14.65 -23.22
C VAL A 38 22.71 15.10 -22.10
N LEU A 39 21.50 15.58 -22.44
CA LEU A 39 20.50 15.97 -21.43
C LEU A 39 20.00 14.75 -20.65
N ARG A 40 19.75 13.63 -21.32
CA ARG A 40 19.39 12.35 -20.67
C ARG A 40 20.51 11.82 -19.76
N GLY A 41 21.76 11.91 -20.19
CA GLY A 41 22.92 11.54 -19.38
C GLY A 41 23.08 12.41 -18.13
N LYS A 42 22.81 13.72 -18.25
CA LYS A 42 22.90 14.67 -17.14
C LYS A 42 21.81 14.47 -16.07
N GLU A 43 20.60 14.10 -16.48
CA GLU A 43 19.50 13.75 -15.56
C GLU A 43 19.77 12.42 -14.84
N ILE A 44 20.23 11.37 -15.56
CA ILE A 44 20.60 10.08 -14.96
C ILE A 44 21.71 10.26 -13.90
N MET A 45 22.70 11.11 -14.16
CA MET A 45 23.82 11.31 -13.22
C MET A 45 23.43 12.06 -11.95
N LYS A 46 22.39 12.91 -12.00
CA LYS A 46 21.78 13.52 -10.81
C LYS A 46 20.99 12.50 -10.00
N ASP A 47 20.24 11.62 -10.66
CA ASP A 47 19.49 10.55 -10.00
C ASP A 47 20.44 9.55 -9.32
N VAL A 48 21.52 9.13 -9.98
CA VAL A 48 22.52 8.23 -9.37
C VAL A 48 23.15 8.83 -8.11
N LYS A 49 23.46 10.14 -8.11
CA LYS A 49 24.00 10.83 -6.93
C LYS A 49 23.01 10.86 -5.76
N ARG A 50 21.71 10.82 -6.03
CA ARG A 50 20.64 10.82 -5.03
C ARG A 50 20.42 9.45 -4.38
N TRP A 51 20.72 8.36 -5.10
CA TRP A 51 20.61 6.98 -4.60
C TRP A 51 21.89 6.48 -3.90
N LEU A 52 23.04 7.09 -4.20
CA LEU A 52 24.35 6.77 -3.63
C LEU A 52 24.38 6.68 -2.09
N PRO A 53 23.83 7.66 -1.32
CA PRO A 53 23.88 7.59 0.14
C PRO A 53 23.03 6.43 0.70
N GLY A 54 21.88 6.12 0.09
CA GLY A 54 21.04 4.99 0.50
C GLY A 54 21.71 3.64 0.24
N ALA A 55 22.39 3.50 -0.90
CA ALA A 55 23.15 2.30 -1.24
C ALA A 55 24.34 2.09 -0.30
N LEU A 56 25.09 3.15 0.02
CA LEU A 56 26.21 3.10 0.97
C LEU A 56 25.76 2.66 2.37
N ILE A 57 24.68 3.25 2.89
CA ILE A 57 24.11 2.87 4.18
C ILE A 57 23.66 1.40 4.15
N SER A 58 22.98 0.97 3.09
CA SER A 58 22.52 -0.42 2.94
C SER A 58 23.69 -1.40 2.93
N ILE A 59 24.75 -1.13 2.17
CA ILE A 59 25.95 -1.96 2.10
C ILE A 59 26.64 -2.02 3.48
N LEU A 60 26.76 -0.89 4.18
CA LEU A 60 27.36 -0.83 5.51
C LEU A 60 26.54 -1.63 6.53
N LEU A 61 25.20 -1.54 6.50
CA LEU A 61 24.33 -2.36 7.34
C LEU A 61 24.46 -3.85 7.04
N ILE A 62 24.49 -4.23 5.76
CA ILE A 62 24.68 -5.63 5.36
C ILE A 62 26.03 -6.14 5.86
N ALA A 63 27.10 -5.37 5.68
CA ALA A 63 28.43 -5.72 6.18
C ALA A 63 28.46 -5.85 7.70
N ALA A 64 27.79 -4.95 8.43
CA ALA A 64 27.65 -5.05 9.88
C ALA A 64 26.89 -6.33 10.29
N ILE A 65 25.77 -6.64 9.65
CA ILE A 65 25.00 -7.86 9.93
C ILE A 65 25.86 -9.10 9.67
N LEU A 66 26.55 -9.18 8.54
CA LEU A 66 27.40 -10.33 8.21
C LEU A 66 28.63 -10.44 9.13
N TYR A 67 29.08 -9.34 9.72
CA TYR A 67 30.17 -9.35 10.70
C TYR A 67 29.69 -9.80 12.09
N PHE A 68 28.49 -9.38 12.52
CA PHE A 68 27.93 -9.70 13.84
C PHE A 68 27.19 -11.04 13.89
N VAL A 69 26.68 -11.54 12.76
CA VAL A 69 25.90 -12.77 12.69
C VAL A 69 26.77 -13.92 12.22
N ASP A 70 26.88 -14.96 13.04
CA ASP A 70 27.46 -16.24 12.64
C ASP A 70 26.51 -16.94 11.66
N LEU A 71 26.91 -16.98 10.39
CA LEU A 71 26.16 -17.61 9.32
C LEU A 71 25.97 -19.12 9.54
N GLY A 72 26.93 -19.78 10.20
CA GLY A 72 26.84 -21.19 10.56
C GLY A 72 25.75 -21.41 11.61
N ALA A 73 25.77 -20.63 12.68
CA ALA A 73 24.73 -20.67 13.71
C ALA A 73 23.33 -20.34 13.14
N MET A 74 23.22 -19.41 12.19
CA MET A 74 21.97 -19.11 11.49
C MET A 74 21.46 -20.32 10.69
N LEU A 75 22.33 -20.99 9.93
CA LEU A 75 21.98 -22.18 9.16
C LEU A 75 21.55 -23.35 10.06
N ASP A 76 22.26 -23.57 11.16
CA ASP A 76 21.90 -24.58 12.15
C ASP A 76 20.57 -24.26 12.83
N ALA A 77 20.30 -22.98 13.12
CA ALA A 77 19.01 -22.54 13.66
C ALA A 77 17.86 -22.79 12.66
N ILE A 78 18.07 -22.54 11.36
CA ILE A 78 17.07 -22.83 10.32
C ILE A 78 16.82 -24.33 10.17
N ARG A 79 17.87 -25.15 10.26
CA ARG A 79 17.78 -26.61 10.10
C ARG A 79 17.15 -27.31 11.31
N ASN A 80 17.44 -26.81 12.51
CA ASN A 80 16.88 -27.32 13.76
C ASN A 80 15.57 -26.62 14.14
N ALA A 81 15.08 -25.68 13.32
CA ALA A 81 13.81 -25.02 13.54
C ALA A 81 12.67 -26.04 13.55
N ASN A 82 11.75 -25.88 14.49
CA ASN A 82 10.56 -26.71 14.53
C ASN A 82 9.62 -26.32 13.38
N TYR A 83 9.65 -27.09 12.29
CA TYR A 83 8.81 -26.88 11.12
C TYR A 83 7.30 -26.95 11.42
N ALA A 84 6.88 -27.64 12.48
CA ALA A 84 5.49 -27.62 12.91
C ALA A 84 5.08 -26.25 13.45
N LEU A 85 5.92 -25.61 14.26
CA LEU A 85 5.70 -24.24 14.71
C LEU A 85 5.70 -23.25 13.53
N LEU A 86 6.60 -23.46 12.56
CA LEU A 86 6.63 -22.65 11.33
C LEU A 86 5.32 -22.80 10.54
N GLY A 87 4.82 -24.03 10.40
CA GLY A 87 3.55 -24.33 9.75
C GLY A 87 2.36 -23.69 10.47
N ILE A 88 2.33 -23.74 11.81
CA ILE A 88 1.30 -23.07 12.62
C ILE A 88 1.37 -21.56 12.41
N ALA A 89 2.56 -20.96 12.40
CA ALA A 89 2.72 -19.53 12.15
C ALA A 89 2.21 -19.13 10.76
N PHE A 90 2.53 -19.91 9.73
CA PHE A 90 2.00 -19.71 8.37
C PHE A 90 0.48 -19.82 8.30
N ALA A 91 -0.09 -20.88 8.88
CA ALA A 91 -1.53 -21.09 8.92
C ALA A 91 -2.24 -19.95 9.66
N THR A 92 -1.70 -19.53 10.80
CA THR A 92 -2.21 -18.40 11.58
C THR A 92 -2.17 -17.11 10.77
N GLY A 93 -1.09 -16.85 10.02
CA GLY A 93 -0.99 -15.70 9.13
C GLY A 93 -2.05 -15.71 8.02
N PHE A 94 -2.32 -16.87 7.42
CA PHE A 94 -3.38 -17.02 6.42
C PHE A 94 -4.78 -16.80 7.01
N VAL A 95 -5.06 -17.40 8.17
CA VAL A 95 -6.33 -17.22 8.89
C VAL A 95 -6.52 -15.75 9.25
N TRP A 96 -5.48 -15.08 9.75
CA TRP A 96 -5.50 -13.65 10.04
C TRP A 96 -5.86 -12.81 8.81
N MET A 97 -5.24 -13.09 7.66
CA MET A 97 -5.55 -12.38 6.41
C MET A 97 -6.98 -12.64 5.92
N ALA A 98 -7.47 -13.88 6.07
CA ALA A 98 -8.84 -14.26 5.72
C ALA A 98 -9.88 -13.56 6.61
N LEU A 99 -9.65 -13.51 7.93
CA LEU A 99 -10.48 -12.79 8.89
C LEU A 99 -10.52 -11.29 8.57
N ARG A 100 -9.36 -10.71 8.26
CA ARG A 100 -9.27 -9.30 7.86
C ARG A 100 -10.08 -8.99 6.61
N ALA A 101 -10.07 -9.88 5.62
CA ALA A 101 -10.91 -9.75 4.44
C ALA A 101 -12.41 -9.80 4.78
N GLN A 102 -12.83 -10.64 5.72
CA GLN A 102 -14.22 -10.67 6.17
C GLN A 102 -14.62 -9.39 6.91
N VAL A 103 -13.76 -8.89 7.80
CA VAL A 103 -13.98 -7.62 8.50
C VAL A 103 -14.14 -6.49 7.49
N TRP A 104 -13.22 -6.36 6.53
CA TRP A 104 -13.31 -5.29 5.53
C TRP A 104 -14.56 -5.41 4.65
N ARG A 105 -14.94 -6.63 4.24
CA ARG A 105 -16.19 -6.89 3.51
C ARG A 105 -17.42 -6.46 4.32
N THR A 106 -17.40 -6.67 5.63
CA THR A 106 -18.48 -6.28 6.55
C THR A 106 -18.57 -4.74 6.64
N LEU A 107 -17.43 -4.04 6.73
CA LEU A 107 -17.41 -2.56 6.68
C LEU A 107 -17.96 -2.02 5.36
N LEU A 108 -17.75 -2.74 4.26
CA LEU A 108 -18.28 -2.43 2.92
C LEU A 108 -19.73 -2.88 2.73
N ARG A 109 -20.43 -3.28 3.81
CA ARG A 109 -21.83 -3.73 3.81
C ARG A 109 -22.09 -4.88 2.83
N ASN A 110 -21.14 -5.81 2.68
CA ASN A 110 -21.23 -6.96 1.76
C ASN A 110 -21.47 -6.61 0.28
N ARG A 111 -21.20 -5.37 -0.15
CA ARG A 111 -21.37 -4.95 -1.56
C ARG A 111 -20.32 -5.51 -2.51
N ALA A 112 -19.16 -5.90 -1.99
CA ALA A 112 -18.10 -6.55 -2.77
C ALA A 112 -18.04 -8.07 -2.47
N SER A 113 -17.65 -8.85 -3.49
CA SER A 113 -17.40 -10.28 -3.34
C SER A 113 -16.21 -10.52 -2.41
N TYR A 114 -16.27 -11.59 -1.61
CA TYR A 114 -15.18 -11.94 -0.70
C TYR A 114 -13.85 -12.16 -1.44
N GLN A 115 -13.88 -12.77 -2.63
CA GLN A 115 -12.69 -13.01 -3.43
C GLN A 115 -12.05 -11.70 -3.88
N ASP A 116 -12.83 -10.75 -4.39
CA ASP A 116 -12.33 -9.44 -4.81
C ASP A 116 -11.69 -8.68 -3.65
N VAL A 117 -12.35 -8.72 -2.48
CA VAL A 117 -11.85 -8.10 -1.25
C VAL A 117 -10.54 -8.76 -0.80
N PHE A 118 -10.47 -10.09 -0.80
CA PHE A 118 -9.29 -10.85 -0.40
C PHE A 118 -8.08 -10.57 -1.32
N PHE A 119 -8.26 -10.66 -2.64
CA PHE A 119 -7.20 -10.34 -3.60
C PHE A 119 -6.78 -8.88 -3.54
N THR A 120 -7.73 -7.96 -3.37
CA THR A 120 -7.42 -6.54 -3.26
C THR A 120 -6.65 -6.19 -1.98
N ILE A 121 -6.93 -6.88 -0.88
CA ILE A 121 -6.12 -6.78 0.35
C ILE A 121 -4.69 -7.27 0.08
N GLY A 122 -4.53 -8.42 -0.57
CA GLY A 122 -3.21 -8.95 -0.93
C GLY A 122 -2.42 -8.00 -1.83
N GLU A 123 -3.05 -7.45 -2.87
CA GLU A 123 -2.47 -6.44 -3.76
C GLU A 123 -2.10 -5.16 -2.99
N GLY A 124 -2.96 -4.72 -2.05
CA GLY A 124 -2.69 -3.58 -1.17
C GLY A 124 -1.47 -3.80 -0.27
N TYR A 125 -1.34 -4.99 0.31
CA TYR A 125 -0.16 -5.36 1.10
C TYR A 125 1.10 -5.42 0.26
N LEU A 126 1.01 -5.95 -0.96
CA LEU A 126 2.12 -5.94 -1.90
C LEU A 126 2.55 -4.49 -2.21
N LEU A 127 1.59 -3.62 -2.56
CA LEU A 127 1.84 -2.20 -2.80
C LEU A 127 2.46 -1.50 -1.60
N ASN A 128 2.08 -1.89 -0.38
CA ASN A 128 2.66 -1.34 0.84
C ASN A 128 4.15 -1.69 1.03
N ASN A 129 4.62 -2.80 0.43
CA ASN A 129 6.04 -3.14 0.44
C ASN A 129 6.86 -2.34 -0.58
N PHE A 130 6.24 -1.92 -1.69
CA PHE A 130 6.92 -1.16 -2.74
C PHE A 130 6.80 0.36 -2.58
N LEU A 131 5.68 0.84 -2.06
CA LEU A 131 5.38 2.26 -1.96
C LEU A 131 5.77 2.81 -0.58
N PRO A 132 6.53 3.93 -0.53
CA PRO A 132 6.77 4.63 0.72
C PRO A 132 5.46 5.24 1.28
N PHE A 133 5.44 5.57 2.57
CA PHE A 133 4.31 6.21 3.27
C PHE A 133 3.01 5.39 3.37
N ARG A 134 3.09 4.06 3.32
CA ARG A 134 1.93 3.16 3.43
C ARG A 134 0.81 3.45 2.43
N LEU A 135 1.17 3.99 1.26
CA LEU A 135 0.23 4.29 0.17
C LEU A 135 -0.48 3.04 -0.36
N GLY A 136 0.02 1.84 -0.07
CA GLY A 136 -0.65 0.58 -0.40
C GLY A 136 -2.05 0.45 0.22
N GLU A 137 -2.30 1.10 1.37
CA GLU A 137 -3.63 1.12 1.99
C GLU A 137 -4.63 1.98 1.21
N ILE A 138 -4.16 3.06 0.59
CA ILE A 138 -4.96 3.86 -0.35
C ILE A 138 -5.09 3.11 -1.69
N GLY A 139 -4.02 2.41 -2.09
CA GLY A 139 -3.97 1.55 -3.27
C GLY A 139 -5.06 0.48 -3.27
N ARG A 140 -5.30 -0.23 -2.14
CA ARG A 140 -6.41 -1.19 -2.05
C ARG A 140 -7.78 -0.54 -2.23
N ALA A 141 -7.99 0.69 -1.76
CA ALA A 141 -9.27 1.38 -1.93
C ALA A 141 -9.52 1.70 -3.42
N PHE A 142 -8.47 2.12 -4.12
CA PHE A 142 -8.52 2.40 -5.54
C PHE A 142 -8.74 1.13 -6.38
N LEU A 143 -8.01 0.05 -6.08
CA LEU A 143 -8.16 -1.25 -6.73
C LEU A 143 -9.55 -1.84 -6.52
N LEU A 144 -10.10 -1.71 -5.30
CA LEU A 144 -11.44 -2.20 -5.00
C LEU A 144 -12.51 -1.37 -5.70
N SER A 145 -12.33 -0.04 -5.78
CA SER A 145 -13.24 0.85 -6.54
C SER A 145 -13.27 0.53 -8.04
N ARG A 146 -12.23 -0.12 -8.58
CA ARG A 146 -12.20 -0.61 -9.98
C ARG A 146 -12.86 -1.98 -10.15
N LYS A 147 -12.79 -2.84 -9.12
CA LYS A 147 -13.33 -4.20 -9.12
C LYS A 147 -14.79 -4.28 -8.64
N SER A 148 -15.29 -3.25 -7.98
CA SER A 148 -16.65 -3.15 -7.45
C SER A 148 -17.32 -1.86 -7.90
N ASP A 149 -18.65 -1.80 -7.90
CA ASP A 149 -19.44 -0.61 -8.26
C ASP A 149 -19.40 0.51 -7.20
N MET A 150 -18.43 0.47 -6.28
CA MET A 150 -18.29 1.43 -5.19
C MET A 150 -17.31 2.54 -5.56
N LYS A 151 -17.63 3.76 -5.17
CA LYS A 151 -16.75 4.91 -5.42
C LYS A 151 -15.60 4.89 -4.41
N PHE A 152 -14.40 5.27 -4.85
CA PHE A 152 -13.23 5.41 -3.98
C PHE A 152 -13.50 6.24 -2.72
N MET A 153 -14.29 7.32 -2.85
CA MET A 153 -14.69 8.18 -1.72
C MET A 153 -15.62 7.50 -0.71
N GLU A 154 -16.31 6.42 -1.08
CA GLU A 154 -17.12 5.60 -0.16
C GLU A 154 -16.26 4.60 0.63
N ILE A 155 -15.15 4.16 0.04
CA ILE A 155 -14.25 3.15 0.63
C ILE A 155 -13.24 3.79 1.57
N LEU A 156 -12.70 4.97 1.22
CA LEU A 156 -11.69 5.70 2.00
C LEU A 156 -12.01 5.83 3.49
N PRO A 157 -13.23 6.26 3.89
CA PRO A 157 -13.59 6.41 5.30
C PRO A 157 -13.50 5.10 6.09
N THR A 158 -13.84 3.97 5.47
CA THR A 158 -13.75 2.65 6.12
C THR A 158 -12.32 2.30 6.52
N ILE A 159 -11.35 2.69 5.68
CA ILE A 159 -9.93 2.44 5.90
C ILE A 159 -9.40 3.32 7.02
N VAL A 160 -9.76 4.61 7.03
CA VAL A 160 -9.36 5.54 8.08
C VAL A 160 -9.85 5.06 9.44
N ILE A 161 -11.11 4.62 9.53
CA ILE A 161 -11.68 4.06 10.77
C ILE A 161 -10.93 2.78 11.16
N GLU A 162 -10.69 1.85 10.22
CA GLU A 162 -9.92 0.63 10.49
C GLU A 162 -8.51 0.95 11.00
N ARG A 163 -7.83 1.98 10.45
CA ARG A 163 -6.49 2.39 10.89
C ARG A 163 -6.51 3.02 12.28
N ALA A 164 -7.42 3.95 12.52
CA ALA A 164 -7.55 4.62 13.81
C ALA A 164 -7.85 3.60 14.91
N MET A 165 -8.71 2.62 14.62
CA MET A 165 -8.98 1.50 15.51
C MET A 165 -7.74 0.63 15.73
N ASP A 166 -7.06 0.17 14.67
CA ASP A 166 -5.85 -0.66 14.79
C ASP A 166 -4.75 0.04 15.61
N LEU A 167 -4.53 1.35 15.39
CA LEU A 167 -3.59 2.17 16.14
C LEU A 167 -4.02 2.34 17.60
N GLY A 168 -5.31 2.62 17.84
CA GLY A 168 -5.88 2.72 19.18
C GLY A 168 -5.70 1.43 19.97
N TYR A 169 -6.07 0.29 19.40
CA TYR A 169 -5.88 -1.02 20.03
C TYR A 169 -4.41 -1.33 20.29
N SER A 170 -3.54 -1.08 19.31
CA SER A 170 -2.10 -1.31 19.48
C SER A 170 -1.52 -0.44 20.60
N ALA A 171 -1.95 0.83 20.69
CA ALA A 171 -1.53 1.74 21.76
C ALA A 171 -2.05 1.28 23.13
N ILE A 172 -3.33 0.88 23.23
CA ILE A 172 -3.90 0.39 24.48
C ILE A 172 -3.18 -0.89 24.93
N ILE A 173 -2.96 -1.85 24.03
CA ILE A 173 -2.24 -3.09 24.35
C ILE A 173 -0.79 -2.79 24.75
N LEU A 174 -0.12 -1.86 24.08
CA LEU A 174 1.22 -1.44 24.46
C LEU A 174 1.23 -0.85 25.87
N LEU A 175 0.33 0.09 26.18
CA LEU A 175 0.20 0.69 27.50
C LEU A 175 -0.18 -0.35 28.57
N ALA A 176 -1.00 -1.34 28.22
CA ALA A 176 -1.35 -2.49 29.06
C ALA A 176 -0.14 -3.38 29.37
N ALA A 177 0.74 -3.55 28.39
CA ALA A 177 1.90 -4.43 28.46
C ALA A 177 3.09 -3.78 29.20
N LEU A 178 3.19 -2.44 29.19
CA LEU A 178 4.29 -1.70 29.80
C LEU A 178 4.59 -2.15 31.24
N PRO A 179 3.62 -2.23 32.18
CA PRO A 179 3.90 -2.61 33.56
C PRO A 179 4.61 -3.97 33.69
N PHE A 180 4.25 -4.94 32.85
CA PHE A 180 4.87 -6.28 32.86
C PHE A 180 6.33 -6.26 32.43
N VAL A 181 6.70 -5.34 31.53
CA VAL A 181 8.07 -5.22 31.01
C VAL A 181 8.97 -4.43 31.97
N VAL A 182 8.43 -3.40 32.64
CA VAL A 182 9.23 -2.57 33.57
C VAL A 182 9.39 -3.20 34.96
N GLY A 183 8.75 -4.35 35.22
CA GLY A 183 8.90 -5.08 36.48
C GLY A 183 8.35 -4.34 37.71
N ALA A 184 7.36 -3.45 37.51
CA ALA A 184 6.76 -2.71 38.61
C ALA A 184 6.05 -3.68 39.59
N GLU A 185 6.28 -3.53 40.89
CA GLU A 185 5.51 -4.26 41.91
C GLU A 185 4.01 -3.93 41.72
N GLY A 186 3.18 -4.96 41.46
CA GLY A 186 1.75 -4.80 41.11
C GLY A 186 1.43 -4.84 39.61
N ALA A 187 2.42 -4.98 38.72
CA ALA A 187 2.24 -5.07 37.27
C ALA A 187 1.28 -6.17 36.81
N GLY A 188 1.26 -7.31 37.50
CA GLY A 188 0.37 -8.44 37.18
C GLY A 188 -1.11 -8.07 37.32
N GLN A 189 -1.48 -7.32 38.37
CA GLN A 189 -2.86 -6.88 38.58
C GLN A 189 -3.27 -5.80 37.58
N ILE A 190 -2.41 -4.80 37.35
CA ILE A 190 -2.67 -3.73 36.37
C ILE A 190 -2.87 -4.34 34.98
N GLY A 191 -2.03 -5.29 34.61
CA GLY A 191 -2.12 -5.95 33.33
C GLY A 191 -3.36 -6.83 33.12
N ILE A 192 -3.79 -7.56 34.16
CA ILE A 192 -5.07 -8.29 34.12
C ILE A 192 -6.24 -7.30 33.98
N ILE A 193 -6.23 -6.20 34.73
CA ILE A 193 -7.27 -5.16 34.65
C ILE A 193 -7.33 -4.58 33.24
N VAL A 194 -6.20 -4.19 32.66
CA VAL A 194 -6.20 -3.63 31.30
C VAL A 194 -6.59 -4.69 30.26
N GLY A 195 -6.14 -5.94 30.41
CA GLY A 195 -6.58 -7.05 29.55
C GLY A 195 -8.09 -7.26 29.58
N ILE A 196 -8.70 -7.21 30.77
CA ILE A 196 -10.15 -7.29 30.96
C ILE A 196 -10.85 -6.06 30.35
N VAL A 197 -10.33 -4.85 30.56
CA VAL A 197 -10.89 -3.61 29.98
C VAL A 197 -10.86 -3.66 28.45
N VAL A 198 -9.77 -4.15 27.85
CA VAL A 198 -9.65 -4.34 26.39
C VAL A 198 -10.64 -5.37 25.88
N LEU A 199 -10.77 -6.52 26.56
CA LEU A 199 -11.77 -7.53 26.21
C LEU A 199 -13.19 -6.99 26.29
N ILE A 200 -13.52 -6.24 27.35
CA ILE A 200 -14.81 -5.57 27.50
C ILE A 200 -15.00 -4.54 26.38
N GLY A 201 -13.98 -3.76 26.03
CA GLY A 201 -14.01 -2.83 24.90
C GLY A 201 -14.33 -3.52 23.57
N PHE A 202 -13.70 -4.67 23.30
CA PHE A 202 -14.01 -5.48 22.12
C PHE A 202 -15.44 -6.03 22.16
N VAL A 203 -15.91 -6.49 23.31
CA VAL A 203 -17.29 -6.98 23.48
C VAL A 203 -18.30 -5.85 23.27
N ILE A 204 -18.06 -4.66 23.83
CA ILE A 204 -18.92 -3.48 23.65
C ILE A 204 -18.95 -3.05 22.19
N LEU A 205 -17.80 -2.98 21.53
CA LEU A 205 -17.74 -2.63 20.11
C LEU A 205 -18.43 -3.67 19.23
N TYR A 206 -18.27 -4.96 19.56
CA TYR A 206 -19.01 -6.04 18.90
C TYR A 206 -20.53 -5.89 19.10
N LEU A 207 -20.97 -5.59 20.32
CA LEU A 207 -22.39 -5.39 20.64
C LEU A 207 -22.97 -4.16 19.95
N LEU A 208 -22.24 -3.02 19.94
CA LEU A 208 -22.63 -1.80 19.23
C LEU A 208 -22.69 -2.01 17.72
N ALA A 209 -21.72 -2.72 17.16
CA ALA A 209 -21.73 -3.10 15.74
C ALA A 209 -22.91 -4.02 15.42
N ARG A 210 -23.30 -4.89 16.35
CA ARG A 210 -24.45 -5.79 16.20
C ARG A 210 -25.81 -5.09 16.41
N SER A 211 -25.91 -4.09 17.29
CA SER A 211 -27.15 -3.38 17.58
C SER A 211 -27.49 -2.32 16.53
N ASN A 212 -26.52 -1.87 15.72
CA ASN A 212 -26.72 -0.90 14.64
C ASN A 212 -27.43 -1.46 13.39
N GLN A 213 -28.49 -2.26 13.56
CA GLN A 213 -29.54 -2.38 12.54
C GLN A 213 -30.33 -1.06 12.35
N TRP A 214 -30.00 -0.02 13.10
CA TRP A 214 -30.73 1.26 13.21
C TRP A 214 -30.16 2.35 12.30
N ALA A 215 -29.23 2.01 11.39
CA ALA A 215 -28.70 2.91 10.35
C ALA A 215 -29.20 2.53 8.94
N LEU A 216 -30.44 2.03 8.88
CA LEU A 216 -31.32 1.96 7.71
C LEU A 216 -32.46 2.95 7.93
#